data_AF-A0A1N7G0V4-F1
#
_entry.id   AF-A0A1N7G0V4-F1
#
_cell.length_a   1.000
_cell.length_b   1.000
_cell.length_c   1.000
_cell.angle_alpha   90.00
_cell.angle_beta   90.00
_cell.angle_gamma   90.00
#
_symmetry.space_group_name_H-M   'P 1'
#
loop_
_entity.id
_entity.type
_entity.pdbx_description
1 polymer ?
#
loop_
_entity_poly.entity_id
_entity_poly.type
_entity_poly.pdbx_seq_one_letter_code
_entity_poly.pdbx_strand_id
1 'polypeptide(L)'
;MLKVTEENYEFIYPINYILERNETYQIQTEEPTALLIGQNGDLGFFIKKDFGDKIFSLDLGALGSLDMDYEAKDINEFMNRFNS
;
A
#
# COMPACT_ATOMS: atom_id res chain seq x y z
N MET A 1 -19.27 -26.59 -4.90
CA MET A 1 -18.98 -25.20 -4.52
C MET A 1 -17.55 -25.16 -4.02
N LEU A 2 -16.61 -24.75 -4.87
CA LEU A 2 -15.22 -24.56 -4.45
C LEU A 2 -15.20 -23.34 -3.51
N LYS A 3 -14.72 -23.51 -2.28
CA LYS A 3 -14.28 -22.35 -1.48
C LYS A 3 -13.05 -21.81 -2.20
N VAL A 4 -13.22 -20.73 -2.94
CA VAL A 4 -12.08 -19.89 -3.32
C VAL A 4 -11.62 -19.28 -2.01
N THR A 5 -10.54 -19.81 -1.45
CA THR A 5 -9.75 -19.07 -0.48
C THR A 5 -9.07 -17.98 -1.30
N GLU A 6 -9.52 -16.74 -1.17
CA GLU A 6 -8.73 -15.60 -1.65
C GLU A 6 -7.42 -15.64 -0.87
N GLU A 7 -6.38 -16.18 -1.51
CA GLU A 7 -5.03 -16.07 -1.00
C GLU A 7 -4.65 -14.60 -1.16
N ASN A 8 -4.87 -13.86 -0.08
CA ASN A 8 -4.49 -12.48 0.09
C ASN A 8 -2.97 -12.43 0.25
N TYR A 9 -2.30 -12.45 -0.90
CA TYR A 9 -0.86 -12.26 -0.99
C TYR A 9 -0.54 -10.78 -0.76
N GLU A 10 0.32 -10.53 0.21
CA GLU A 10 0.94 -9.23 0.39
C GLU A 10 2.11 -9.11 -0.60
N PHE A 11 2.17 -8.01 -1.35
CA PHE A 11 3.22 -7.77 -2.33
C PHE A 11 3.57 -6.29 -2.49
N ILE A 12 4.83 -6.02 -2.85
CA ILE A 12 5.33 -4.71 -3.25
C ILE A 12 5.46 -4.67 -4.77
N TYR A 13 5.12 -3.52 -5.37
CA TYR A 13 5.18 -3.34 -6.82
C TYR A 13 6.61 -3.25 -7.33
N PRO A 14 6.90 -3.89 -8.47
CA PRO A 14 8.05 -3.48 -9.25
C PRO A 14 7.84 -2.07 -9.81
N ILE A 15 8.93 -1.35 -10.00
CA ILE A 15 8.93 0.10 -10.31
C ILE A 15 8.03 0.47 -11.50
N ASN A 16 7.91 -0.40 -12.50
CA ASN A 16 7.12 -0.17 -13.70
C ASN A 16 5.60 -0.20 -13.46
N TYR A 17 5.13 -0.77 -12.35
CA TYR A 17 3.72 -0.78 -11.97
C TYR A 17 3.34 0.35 -11.02
N ILE A 18 4.32 0.98 -10.34
CA ILE A 18 4.03 2.00 -9.33
C ILE A 18 3.19 3.15 -9.93
N LEU A 19 3.60 3.68 -11.08
CA LEU A 19 2.89 4.78 -11.73
C LEU A 19 1.46 4.39 -12.14
N GLU A 20 1.31 3.28 -12.86
CA GLU A 20 0.02 2.77 -13.35
C GLU A 20 -0.96 2.51 -12.19
N ARG A 21 -0.47 1.92 -11.10
CA ARG A 21 -1.30 1.61 -9.93
C ARG A 21 -1.74 2.87 -9.21
N ASN A 22 -0.84 3.85 -9.02
CA ASN A 22 -1.22 5.12 -8.39
C ASN A 22 -2.27 5.88 -9.21
N GLU A 23 -2.18 5.83 -10.55
CA GLU A 23 -3.18 6.41 -11.44
C GLU A 23 -4.52 5.67 -11.36
N THR A 24 -4.49 4.33 -11.37
CA THR A 24 -5.70 3.48 -11.32
C THR A 24 -6.55 3.78 -10.08
N TYR A 25 -5.91 3.94 -8.92
CA TYR A 25 -6.59 4.25 -7.66
C TYR A 25 -6.70 5.75 -7.36
N GLN A 26 -6.26 6.62 -8.28
CA GLN A 26 -6.32 8.07 -8.15
C GLN A 26 -5.68 8.58 -6.84
N ILE A 27 -4.58 7.96 -6.42
CA ILE A 27 -3.99 8.16 -5.09
C ILE A 27 -3.69 9.64 -4.85
N GLN A 28 -3.07 10.34 -5.80
CA GLN A 28 -2.70 11.74 -5.62
C GLN A 28 -3.89 12.71 -5.70
N THR A 29 -5.07 12.27 -6.15
CA THR A 29 -6.30 13.07 -6.09
C THR A 29 -6.82 13.11 -4.65
N GLU A 30 -6.87 11.96 -4.00
CA GLU A 30 -7.42 11.82 -2.64
C GLU A 30 -6.36 12.12 -1.56
N GLU A 31 -5.12 11.69 -1.79
CA GLU A 31 -3.99 11.79 -0.87
C GLU A 31 -2.74 12.33 -1.63
N PRO A 32 -2.65 13.66 -1.85
CA PRO A 32 -1.65 14.26 -2.76
C PRO A 32 -0.18 13.99 -2.43
N THR A 33 0.12 13.61 -1.19
CA THR A 33 1.49 13.34 -0.73
C THR A 33 1.79 11.86 -0.52
N ALA A 34 0.83 10.97 -0.81
CA ALA A 34 0.99 9.53 -0.70
C ALA A 34 1.42 8.90 -2.04
N LEU A 35 2.18 7.83 -1.96
CA LEU A 35 2.56 6.95 -3.07
C LEU A 35 2.20 5.52 -2.68
N LEU A 36 1.29 4.87 -3.41
CA LEU A 36 0.97 3.46 -3.25
C LEU A 36 2.13 2.61 -3.78
N ILE A 37 2.69 1.74 -2.93
CA ILE A 37 3.86 0.91 -3.22
C ILE A 37 3.59 -0.59 -3.24
N GLY A 38 2.43 -1.03 -2.75
CA GLY A 38 2.07 -2.45 -2.69
C GLY A 38 0.65 -2.64 -2.19
N GLN A 39 0.18 -3.89 -2.16
CA GLN A 39 -1.15 -4.25 -1.66
C GLN A 39 -1.18 -5.61 -0.97
N ASN A 40 -2.22 -5.83 -0.16
CA ASN A 40 -2.70 -7.12 0.31
C ASN A 40 -4.24 -7.13 0.19
N GLY A 41 -4.77 -7.71 -0.89
CA GLY A 41 -6.18 -7.51 -1.24
C GLY A 41 -6.47 -6.03 -1.44
N ASP A 42 -7.50 -5.50 -0.76
CA ASP A 42 -7.87 -4.08 -0.82
C ASP A 42 -7.02 -3.18 0.10
N LEU A 43 -6.15 -3.75 0.94
CA LEU A 43 -5.24 -2.98 1.79
C LEU A 43 -4.06 -2.48 0.96
N GLY A 44 -3.94 -1.16 0.77
CA GLY A 44 -2.81 -0.52 0.13
C GLY A 44 -1.70 -0.17 1.12
N PHE A 45 -0.44 -0.25 0.68
CA PHE A 45 0.71 0.23 1.43
C PHE A 45 1.30 1.50 0.80
N PHE A 46 1.62 2.48 1.62
CA PHE A 46 1.96 3.83 1.17
C PHE A 46 3.27 4.36 1.77
N ILE A 47 3.98 5.16 0.98
CA ILE A 47 5.00 6.09 1.48
C ILE A 47 4.44 7.51 1.35
N LYS A 48 4.56 8.32 2.42
CA LYS A 48 4.12 9.71 2.41
C LYS A 48 5.31 10.66 2.43
N LYS A 49 5.34 11.63 1.51
CA LYS A 49 6.43 12.60 1.36
C LYS A 49 6.77 13.34 2.66
N ASP A 50 5.75 13.65 3.47
CA ASP A 50 5.92 14.44 4.69
C ASP A 50 6.40 13.62 5.89
N PHE A 51 6.52 12.30 5.74
CA PHE A 51 6.83 11.35 6.83
C PHE A 51 8.12 10.55 6.61
N GLY A 52 8.92 10.92 5.61
CA GLY A 52 10.18 10.25 5.28
C GLY A 52 9.96 8.86 4.68
N ASP A 53 10.73 7.87 5.15
CA ASP A 53 10.70 6.50 4.61
C ASP A 53 9.62 5.60 5.24
N LYS A 54 8.79 6.15 6.13
CA LYS A 54 7.77 5.37 6.85
C LYS A 54 6.74 4.77 5.90
N ILE A 55 6.35 3.54 6.21
CA ILE A 55 5.31 2.80 5.51
C ILE A 55 4.00 2.91 6.29
N PHE A 56 2.93 3.17 5.57
CA PHE A 56 1.57 3.23 6.09
C PHE A 56 0.66 2.24 5.35
N SER A 57 -0.48 1.90 5.93
CA SER A 57 -1.52 1.11 5.28
C SER A 57 -2.87 1.79 5.35
N LEU A 58 -3.72 1.53 4.35
CA LEU A 58 -5.12 1.95 4.33
C LEU A 58 -5.91 1.07 3.37
N ASP A 59 -7.16 0.77 3.71
CA ASP A 59 -8.11 0.20 2.77
C ASP A 59 -8.33 1.18 1.60
N LEU A 60 -8.11 0.72 0.38
CA LEU A 60 -8.22 1.56 -0.83
C LEU A 60 -9.62 2.13 -1.03
N GLY A 61 -10.67 1.46 -0.51
CA GLY A 61 -12.03 1.97 -0.48
C GLY A 61 -12.27 3.11 0.52
N ALA A 62 -11.30 3.40 1.40
CA ALA A 62 -11.37 4.44 2.42
C ALA A 62 -10.45 5.66 2.14
N LEU A 63 -9.80 5.72 0.97
CA LEU A 63 -8.97 6.85 0.55
C LEU A 63 -9.74 8.19 0.67
N GLY A 64 -9.05 9.21 1.17
CA GLY A 64 -9.63 10.55 1.40
C GLY A 64 -10.66 10.63 2.53
N SER A 65 -11.00 9.50 3.16
CA SER A 65 -12.05 9.42 4.18
C SER A 65 -11.54 9.04 5.57
N LEU A 66 -10.50 8.22 5.65
CA LEU A 66 -9.88 7.77 6.89
C LEU A 66 -8.37 8.02 6.90
N ASP A 67 -7.83 8.19 8.11
CA ASP A 67 -6.38 8.28 8.32
C ASP A 67 -5.70 6.93 8.06
N MET A 68 -4.47 6.97 7.56
CA MET A 68 -3.66 5.77 7.32
C MET A 68 -3.01 5.26 8.62
N ASP A 69 -2.89 3.94 8.74
CA ASP A 69 -2.23 3.27 9.86
C ASP A 69 -0.72 3.14 9.63
N TYR A 70 0.08 3.21 10.69
CA TYR A 70 1.54 3.06 10.60
C TYR A 70 1.95 1.58 10.58
N GLU A 71 2.79 1.21 9.61
CA GLU A 71 3.25 -0.17 9.42
C GLU A 71 4.73 -0.38 9.75
N ALA A 72 5.61 0.49 9.25
CA ALA A 72 7.05 0.31 9.41
C ALA A 72 7.80 1.63 9.30
N LYS A 73 8.99 1.71 9.89
CA LYS A 73 9.81 2.93 9.84
C LYS A 73 10.45 3.15 8.47
N ASP A 74 10.67 2.06 7.73
CA ASP A 74 11.29 2.03 6.41
C ASP A 74 10.94 0.72 5.66
N ILE A 75 11.29 0.67 4.38
CA ILE A 75 11.04 -0.50 3.52
C ILE A 75 11.80 -1.75 3.98
N ASN A 76 12.96 -1.62 4.64
CA ASN A 76 13.72 -2.79 5.09
C ASN A 76 13.02 -3.48 6.26
N GLU A 77 12.52 -2.70 7.23
CA GLU A 77 11.72 -3.21 8.32
C GLU A 77 10.42 -3.86 7.81
N PHE A 78 9.77 -3.23 6.84
CA PHE A 78 8.58 -3.80 6.19
C PHE A 78 8.89 -5.14 5.52
N MET A 79 9.97 -5.20 4.71
CA MET A 79 10.35 -6.40 3.97
C MET A 79 10.79 -7.58 4.85
N ASN A 80 11.23 -7.33 6.08
CA ASN A 80 11.56 -8.42 7.02
C ASN A 80 10.37 -9.32 7.35
N ARG A 81 9.13 -8.83 7.21
CA ARG A 81 7.91 -9.61 7.46
C ARG A 81 7.76 -10.79 6.50
N PHE A 82 8.28 -10.68 5.27
CA PHE A 82 8.20 -11.72 4.23
C PHE A 82 9.28 -12.80 4.34
N ASN A 83 10.31 -12.58 5.15
CA ASN A 83 11.44 -13.51 5.31
C ASN A 83 11.24 -14.48 6.49
N SER A 84 9.99 -14.72 6.89
CA SER A 84 9.60 -15.53 8.05
C SER A 84 9.48 -17.01 7.71
#